data_AF-A0A954BJT8-F1
#
_entry.id   AF-A0A954BJT8-F1
#
_cell.length_a   1.000
_cell.length_b   1.000
_cell.length_c   1.000
_cell.angle_alpha   90.00
_cell.angle_beta   90.00
_cell.angle_gamma   90.00
#
_symmetry.space_group_name_H-M   'P 1'
#
loop_
_entity.id
_entity.type
_entity.pdbx_description
1 polymer ?
#
loop_
_entity_poly.entity_id
_entity_poly.type
_entity_poly.pdbx_seq_one_letter_code
_entity_poly.pdbx_strand_id
1 'polypeptide(L)'
;MGELGLNKILGALLATALGLFGLKTLSDIVFAEGGEAHHGEEHAEATSMSEQMCEKFAYCVEVAGGGAAAAEEEDVFDLGALLAAADVSRGERTFKGQCTTCHTIDAGGANGTGPNLHNVVGADKAHHDAFSYSAALSGIGGSWTYEDLDHWLTNPASFARGTSMSFAGLRKDADRMNVIAYLASNTENAPAFPAPLAAEGGEEEAAPAAEGEAVVEGEDAAAPAEDLIEDASAAVEDAADTVTETVTDAADTAVDTVTEVVEDAADAVDEATDTEE
;
A
#
# COMPACT_ATOMS: atom_id res chain seq x y z
N MET A 1 39.99 9.49 53.15
CA MET A 1 40.89 8.88 52.13
C MET A 1 40.91 9.86 50.96
N GLY A 2 42.07 10.46 50.67
CA GLY A 2 42.14 11.57 49.71
C GLY A 2 41.70 11.16 48.31
N GLU A 3 41.22 12.12 47.51
CA GLU A 3 40.77 11.94 46.12
C GLU A 3 41.79 11.19 45.25
N LEU A 4 43.09 11.29 45.58
CA LEU A 4 44.16 10.51 44.95
C LEU A 4 44.02 8.98 45.10
N GLY A 5 43.41 8.52 46.20
CA GLY A 5 43.15 7.10 46.44
C GLY A 5 41.97 6.57 45.63
N LEU A 6 40.91 7.37 45.46
CA LEU A 6 39.73 6.98 44.71
C LEU A 6 40.04 6.87 43.22
N ASN A 7 40.78 7.82 42.64
CA ASN A 7 41.19 7.75 41.24
C ASN A 7 42.09 6.54 40.94
N LYS A 8 42.90 6.09 41.91
CA LYS A 8 43.69 4.86 41.79
C LYS A 8 42.84 3.60 41.80
N ILE A 9 41.81 3.56 42.66
CA ILE A 9 40.88 2.42 42.72
C ILE A 9 40.03 2.35 41.45
N LEU A 10 39.51 3.49 40.99
CA LEU A 10 38.72 3.56 39.76
C LEU A 10 39.56 3.22 38.53
N GLY A 11 40.81 3.71 38.48
CA GLY A 11 41.76 3.37 37.43
C GLY A 11 42.14 1.89 37.42
N ALA A 12 42.33 1.28 38.58
CA ALA A 12 42.60 -0.16 38.69
C ALA A 12 41.40 -0.99 38.20
N LEU A 13 40.17 -0.62 38.59
CA LEU A 13 38.95 -1.29 38.14
C LEU A 13 38.76 -1.17 36.63
N LEU A 14 38.97 0.02 36.07
CA LEU A 14 38.79 0.26 34.64
C LEU A 14 39.86 -0.47 33.82
N ALA A 15 41.11 -0.49 34.29
CA ALA A 15 42.19 -1.27 33.67
C ALA A 15 41.90 -2.78 33.70
N THR A 16 41.37 -3.32 34.81
CA THR A 16 40.96 -4.72 34.86
C THR A 16 39.78 -5.03 33.95
N ALA A 17 38.76 -4.16 33.89
CA ALA A 17 37.61 -4.36 33.02
C ALA A 17 38.00 -4.32 31.54
N LEU A 18 38.85 -3.35 31.15
CA LEU A 18 39.33 -3.23 29.78
C LEU A 18 40.27 -4.41 29.40
N GLY A 19 41.07 -4.89 30.35
CA GLY A 19 41.90 -6.07 30.16
C GLY A 19 41.08 -7.33 29.91
N LEU A 20 40.00 -7.55 30.68
CA LEU A 20 39.11 -8.69 30.50
C LEU A 20 38.34 -8.61 29.18
N PHE A 21 37.80 -7.44 28.85
CA PHE A 21 37.10 -7.23 27.58
C PHE A 21 38.05 -7.39 26.39
N GLY A 22 39.26 -6.81 26.47
CA GLY A 22 40.28 -6.92 25.45
C GLY A 22 40.76 -8.36 25.22
N LEU A 23 40.97 -9.14 26.29
CA LEU A 23 41.33 -10.57 26.16
C LEU A 23 40.20 -11.39 25.53
N LYS A 24 38.93 -11.08 25.84
CA LYS A 24 37.76 -11.73 25.25
C LYS A 24 37.69 -11.43 23.75
N THR A 25 37.75 -10.15 23.36
CA THR A 25 37.72 -9.76 21.95
C THR A 25 38.92 -10.30 21.17
N LEU A 26 40.12 -10.31 21.77
CA LEU A 26 41.30 -10.93 21.14
C LEU A 26 41.16 -12.45 21.00
N SER A 27 40.56 -13.14 21.97
CA SER A 27 40.25 -14.58 21.81
C SER A 27 39.28 -14.80 20.67
N ASP A 28 38.20 -14.03 20.62
CA ASP A 28 37.20 -14.15 19.56
C ASP A 28 37.84 -13.90 18.17
N ILE A 29 38.72 -12.90 18.02
CA ILE A 29 39.43 -12.64 16.75
C ILE A 29 40.43 -13.75 16.41
N VAL A 30 41.19 -14.25 17.37
CA VAL A 30 42.23 -15.27 17.13
C VAL A 30 41.62 -16.64 16.85
N PHE A 31 40.46 -16.96 17.44
CA PHE A 31 39.82 -18.26 17.30
C PHE A 31 38.64 -18.27 16.32
N ALA A 32 38.20 -17.13 15.76
CA ALA A 32 37.15 -17.05 14.75
C ALA A 32 37.68 -17.05 13.30
N GLU A 33 38.77 -17.77 13.02
CA GLU A 33 39.20 -18.06 11.64
C GLU A 33 39.03 -19.56 11.37
N GLY A 34 37.77 -19.96 11.17
CA GLY A 34 37.44 -21.36 10.92
C GLY A 34 35.95 -21.70 10.95
N GLY A 35 35.14 -21.03 10.13
CA GLY A 35 33.85 -21.57 9.66
C GLY A 35 32.65 -21.47 10.61
N GLU A 36 31.49 -21.40 9.96
CA GLU A 36 30.14 -21.57 10.49
C GLU A 36 29.64 -20.65 11.62
N ALA A 37 28.62 -19.84 11.34
CA ALA A 37 27.22 -20.22 11.55
C ALA A 37 26.89 -20.37 13.05
N HIS A 38 26.24 -19.34 13.60
CA HIS A 38 25.70 -19.36 14.96
C HIS A 38 24.48 -20.31 15.04
N HIS A 39 24.74 -21.61 15.17
CA HIS A 39 24.08 -22.47 16.14
C HIS A 39 24.90 -22.33 17.45
N GLY A 40 24.37 -22.17 18.66
CA GLY A 40 23.08 -22.56 19.17
C GLY A 40 23.23 -23.76 20.10
N GLU A 41 23.89 -23.60 21.26
CA GLU A 41 23.90 -24.51 22.42
C GLU A 41 24.78 -23.87 23.51
N GLU A 42 24.53 -23.89 24.82
CA GLU A 42 23.58 -24.62 25.66
C GLU A 42 23.65 -24.03 27.09
N HIS A 43 22.50 -23.82 27.73
CA HIS A 43 22.37 -24.16 29.15
C HIS A 43 21.11 -25.01 29.26
N ALA A 44 21.32 -26.32 29.24
CA ALA A 44 20.32 -27.32 29.49
C ALA A 44 19.95 -27.33 30.98
N GLU A 45 18.80 -26.75 31.31
CA GLU A 45 17.91 -27.33 32.29
C GLU A 45 16.59 -27.61 31.57
N ALA A 46 16.07 -28.82 31.75
CA ALA A 46 15.06 -29.43 30.91
C ALA A 46 13.68 -28.75 31.00
N THR A 47 13.52 -27.64 30.29
CA THR A 47 12.21 -27.16 29.82
C THR A 47 11.95 -27.74 28.43
N SER A 48 10.71 -28.18 28.25
CA SER A 48 10.27 -29.02 27.14
C SER A 48 10.44 -28.33 25.78
N MET A 49 10.65 -29.11 24.72
CA MET A 49 10.78 -28.60 23.34
C MET A 49 9.58 -27.73 22.90
N SER A 50 8.44 -27.85 23.60
CA SER A 50 7.27 -26.98 23.48
C SER A 50 7.50 -25.55 24.00
N GLU A 51 8.20 -25.37 25.13
CA GLU A 51 8.44 -24.03 25.70
C GLU A 51 9.42 -23.20 24.86
N GLN A 52 10.45 -23.85 24.30
CA GLN A 52 11.43 -23.16 23.44
C GLN A 52 10.85 -22.73 22.07
N MET A 53 9.76 -23.38 21.63
CA MET A 53 9.07 -22.98 20.40
C MET A 53 8.16 -21.76 20.61
N CYS A 54 7.58 -21.58 21.81
CA CYS A 54 6.72 -20.43 22.11
C CYS A 54 7.50 -19.11 22.21
N GLU A 55 8.73 -19.15 22.72
CA GLU A 55 9.53 -17.93 22.90
C GLU A 55 10.09 -17.39 21.57
N LYS A 56 10.17 -18.24 20.53
CA LYS A 56 10.77 -17.90 19.24
C LYS A 56 9.77 -17.72 18.09
N PHE A 57 8.58 -18.30 18.20
CA PHE A 57 7.51 -18.13 17.22
C PHE A 57 6.22 -17.83 17.99
N ALA A 58 5.60 -16.68 17.69
CA ALA A 58 4.49 -16.08 18.44
C ALA A 58 3.14 -16.79 18.23
N TYR A 59 3.10 -18.10 18.41
CA TYR A 59 1.86 -18.87 18.51
C TYR A 59 2.12 -20.15 19.28
N CYS A 60 1.65 -20.17 20.53
CA CYS A 60 1.40 -21.38 21.28
C CYS A 60 -0.01 -21.31 21.84
N VAL A 61 -0.91 -22.17 21.34
CA VAL A 61 -2.24 -22.35 21.93
C VAL A 61 -2.12 -23.35 23.08
N GLU A 62 -2.16 -22.86 24.31
CA GLU A 62 -2.48 -23.67 25.48
C GLU A 62 -4.01 -23.74 25.65
N VAL A 63 -4.58 -24.92 25.45
CA VAL A 63 -5.94 -25.22 25.93
C VAL A 63 -5.81 -25.78 27.34
N ALA A 64 -5.95 -24.92 28.35
CA ALA A 64 -6.37 -25.34 29.69
C ALA A 64 -6.94 -24.17 30.52
N GLY A 65 -8.25 -24.22 30.74
CA GLY A 65 -8.79 -24.09 32.10
C GLY A 65 -8.85 -22.70 32.73
N GLY A 66 -9.97 -22.01 32.50
CA GLY A 66 -10.74 -21.31 33.53
C GLY A 66 -9.97 -20.46 34.55
N GLY A 67 -9.73 -19.21 34.19
CA GLY A 67 -9.38 -18.16 35.14
C GLY A 67 -9.68 -16.81 34.49
N ALA A 68 -10.67 -16.09 35.03
CA ALA A 68 -11.11 -14.79 34.54
C ALA A 68 -9.95 -13.78 34.58
N ALA A 69 -9.30 -13.58 33.44
CA ALA A 69 -8.51 -12.41 33.12
C ALA A 69 -9.32 -11.57 32.14
N ALA A 70 -9.43 -10.28 32.43
CA ALA A 70 -10.08 -9.32 31.55
C ALA A 70 -9.44 -9.41 30.16
N ALA A 71 -10.28 -9.57 29.14
CA ALA A 71 -9.88 -9.61 27.75
C ALA A 71 -9.17 -8.30 27.39
N GLU A 72 -7.88 -8.39 27.08
CA GLU A 72 -7.29 -7.45 26.12
C GLU A 72 -7.87 -7.83 24.75
N GLU A 73 -8.48 -6.88 24.05
CA GLU A 73 -8.80 -6.99 22.63
C GLU A 73 -7.46 -7.16 21.90
N GLU A 74 -7.12 -8.40 21.54
CA GLU A 74 -6.13 -8.63 20.49
C GLU A 74 -6.69 -8.04 19.20
N ASP A 75 -6.03 -7.02 18.66
CA ASP A 75 -6.33 -6.46 17.33
C ASP A 75 -5.99 -7.52 16.28
N VAL A 76 -6.95 -8.41 16.04
CA VAL A 76 -6.82 -9.46 15.02
C VAL A 76 -6.86 -8.78 13.66
N PHE A 77 -5.81 -8.99 12.86
CA PHE A 77 -5.78 -8.52 11.48
C PHE A 77 -6.86 -9.24 10.65
N ASP A 78 -7.99 -8.57 10.45
CA ASP A 78 -9.08 -9.04 9.60
C ASP A 78 -8.99 -8.40 8.21
N LEU A 79 -8.38 -9.12 7.27
CA LEU A 79 -8.25 -8.68 5.88
C LEU A 79 -9.61 -8.42 5.23
N GLY A 80 -10.64 -9.20 5.55
CA GLY A 80 -11.98 -9.06 4.99
C GLY A 80 -12.64 -7.76 5.42
N ALA A 81 -12.59 -7.46 6.72
CA ALA A 81 -13.09 -6.18 7.25
C ALA A 81 -12.33 -4.98 6.67
N LEU A 82 -11.00 -5.09 6.57
CA LEU A 82 -10.14 -4.03 6.07
C LEU A 82 -10.35 -3.74 4.58
N LEU A 83 -10.55 -4.77 3.75
CA LEU A 83 -10.88 -4.61 2.33
C LEU A 83 -12.31 -4.09 2.13
N ALA A 84 -13.27 -4.52 2.96
CA ALA A 84 -14.63 -4.00 2.91
C ALA A 84 -14.69 -2.49 3.25
N ALA A 85 -13.77 -2.01 4.09
CA ALA A 85 -13.64 -0.60 4.45
C ALA A 85 -12.76 0.23 3.47
N ALA A 86 -12.22 -0.39 2.41
CA ALA A 86 -11.29 0.27 1.50
C ALA A 86 -11.98 1.33 0.61
N ASP A 87 -11.27 2.42 0.32
CA ASP A 87 -11.67 3.52 -0.54
C ASP A 87 -10.87 3.46 -1.85
N VAL A 88 -11.56 3.09 -2.94
CA VAL A 88 -10.99 2.96 -4.29
C VAL A 88 -10.40 4.28 -4.80
N SER A 89 -11.03 5.42 -4.50
CA SER A 89 -10.53 6.73 -4.93
C SER A 89 -9.24 7.12 -4.21
N ARG A 90 -9.11 6.77 -2.92
CA ARG A 90 -7.82 6.85 -2.20
C ARG A 90 -6.78 5.93 -2.82
N GLY A 91 -7.20 4.72 -3.18
CA GLY A 91 -6.36 3.72 -3.84
C GLY A 91 -5.76 4.24 -5.14
N GLU A 92 -6.59 4.83 -5.98
CA GLU A 92 -6.18 5.47 -7.23
C GLU A 92 -5.13 6.57 -6.98
N ARG A 93 -5.34 7.43 -5.98
CA ARG A 93 -4.37 8.49 -5.64
C ARG A 93 -3.03 7.92 -5.19
N THR A 94 -3.05 6.90 -4.33
CA THR A 94 -1.82 6.22 -3.88
C THR A 94 -1.13 5.55 -5.06
N PHE A 95 -1.87 4.86 -5.92
CA PHE A 95 -1.35 4.24 -7.14
C PHE A 95 -0.70 5.28 -8.07
N LYS A 96 -1.37 6.40 -8.31
CA LYS A 96 -0.84 7.53 -9.08
C LYS A 96 0.47 8.05 -8.51
N GLY A 97 0.57 8.19 -7.18
CA GLY A 97 1.75 8.70 -6.52
C GLY A 97 2.91 7.72 -6.36
N GLN A 98 2.67 6.41 -6.40
CA GLN A 98 3.66 5.39 -6.01
C GLN A 98 3.95 4.35 -7.10
N CYS A 99 3.04 4.13 -8.04
CA CYS A 99 3.10 2.98 -8.96
C CYS A 99 3.24 3.40 -10.44
N THR A 100 2.67 4.54 -10.83
CA THR A 100 2.57 4.95 -12.25
C THR A 100 3.90 5.26 -12.93
N THR A 101 4.96 5.54 -12.16
CA THR A 101 6.31 5.70 -12.73
C THR A 101 6.80 4.42 -13.40
N CYS A 102 6.33 3.26 -12.93
CA CYS A 102 6.79 1.96 -13.42
C CYS A 102 5.69 1.17 -14.13
N HIS A 103 4.43 1.36 -13.76
CA HIS A 103 3.31 0.54 -14.20
C HIS A 103 2.21 1.36 -14.87
N THR A 104 1.60 0.76 -15.89
CA THR A 104 0.33 1.22 -16.47
C THR A 104 -0.82 0.39 -15.90
N ILE A 105 -2.05 0.91 -15.98
CA ILE A 105 -3.26 0.24 -15.44
C ILE A 105 -4.37 0.04 -16.48
N ASP A 106 -4.31 0.77 -17.59
CA ASP A 106 -5.33 0.68 -18.63
C ASP A 106 -5.28 -0.68 -19.35
N ALA A 107 -6.45 -1.16 -19.76
CA ALA A 107 -6.58 -2.39 -20.53
C ALA A 107 -5.73 -2.33 -21.82
N GLY A 108 -4.83 -3.30 -21.98
CA GLY A 108 -3.90 -3.34 -23.11
C GLY A 108 -2.81 -2.27 -23.08
N GLY A 109 -2.61 -1.61 -21.94
CA GLY A 109 -1.54 -0.64 -21.74
C GLY A 109 -0.14 -1.25 -21.91
N ALA A 110 0.83 -0.41 -22.27
CA ALA A 110 2.20 -0.86 -22.50
C ALA A 110 2.91 -1.27 -21.19
N ASN A 111 3.81 -2.24 -21.30
CA ASN A 111 4.80 -2.53 -20.27
C ASN A 111 5.87 -1.42 -20.24
N GLY A 112 6.34 -1.07 -19.05
CA GLY A 112 7.42 -0.10 -18.83
C GLY A 112 8.55 -0.71 -18.00
N THR A 113 9.01 0.02 -16.99
CA THR A 113 9.93 -0.51 -15.97
C THR A 113 9.32 -1.71 -15.24
N GLY A 114 8.00 -1.69 -15.03
CA GLY A 114 7.20 -2.81 -14.58
C GLY A 114 6.14 -3.21 -15.63
N PRO A 115 5.50 -4.39 -15.46
CA PRO A 115 4.41 -4.81 -16.34
C PRO A 115 3.17 -3.92 -16.20
N ASN A 116 2.29 -3.94 -17.18
CA ASN A 116 0.93 -3.45 -17.01
C ASN A 116 0.21 -4.25 -15.89
N LEU A 117 -0.61 -3.57 -15.09
CA LEU A 117 -1.29 -4.13 -13.92
C LEU A 117 -2.81 -4.30 -14.11
N HIS A 118 -3.33 -4.06 -15.31
CA HIS A 118 -4.72 -4.40 -15.62
C HIS A 118 -4.93 -5.91 -15.45
N ASN A 119 -6.06 -6.31 -14.87
CA ASN A 119 -6.37 -7.71 -14.58
C ASN A 119 -5.33 -8.44 -13.71
N VAL A 120 -4.60 -7.74 -12.83
CA VAL A 120 -3.58 -8.40 -11.99
C VAL A 120 -4.18 -9.22 -10.85
N VAL A 121 -5.34 -8.83 -10.31
CA VAL A 121 -5.91 -9.49 -9.12
C VAL A 121 -6.46 -10.86 -9.50
N GLY A 122 -6.00 -11.91 -8.83
CA GLY A 122 -6.35 -13.30 -9.12
C GLY A 122 -5.61 -13.90 -10.33
N ALA A 123 -4.85 -13.12 -11.09
CA ALA A 123 -4.01 -13.64 -12.16
C ALA A 123 -2.77 -14.35 -11.62
N ASP A 124 -2.17 -15.23 -12.41
CA ASP A 124 -0.93 -15.89 -12.03
C ASP A 124 0.21 -14.88 -11.86
N LYS A 125 1.07 -15.13 -10.86
CA LYS A 125 2.27 -14.32 -10.68
C LYS A 125 3.16 -14.51 -11.90
N ALA A 126 3.69 -13.40 -12.40
CA ALA A 126 4.51 -13.37 -13.61
C ALA A 126 3.81 -13.89 -14.90
N HIS A 127 2.50 -13.68 -15.04
CA HIS A 127 1.72 -14.17 -16.20
C HIS A 127 1.88 -13.37 -17.50
N HIS A 128 2.43 -12.15 -17.48
CA HIS A 128 2.51 -11.33 -18.69
C HIS A 128 3.70 -11.74 -19.55
N ASP A 129 3.51 -12.63 -20.52
CA ASP A 129 4.57 -13.24 -21.35
C ASP A 129 5.52 -12.22 -22.02
N ALA A 130 5.01 -11.04 -22.38
CA ALA A 130 5.81 -9.98 -23.00
C ALA A 130 6.68 -9.16 -22.01
N PHE A 131 6.66 -9.47 -20.71
CA PHE A 131 7.48 -8.81 -19.69
C PHE A 131 8.55 -9.75 -19.12
N SER A 132 9.77 -9.24 -18.95
CA SER A 132 10.89 -10.01 -18.41
C SER A 132 10.91 -9.94 -16.88
N TYR A 133 10.27 -10.89 -16.21
CA TYR A 133 10.24 -10.96 -14.76
C TYR A 133 11.57 -11.42 -14.14
N SER A 134 11.82 -11.03 -12.89
CA SER A 134 12.91 -11.58 -12.09
C SER A 134 12.70 -13.06 -11.82
N ALA A 135 13.78 -13.85 -11.81
CA ALA A 135 13.72 -15.26 -11.41
C ALA A 135 13.12 -15.46 -10.00
N ALA A 136 13.31 -14.49 -9.10
CA ALA A 136 12.74 -14.52 -7.76
C ALA A 136 11.21 -14.54 -7.79
N LEU A 137 10.57 -13.60 -8.50
CA LEU A 137 9.11 -13.53 -8.58
C LEU A 137 8.53 -14.71 -9.39
N SER A 138 9.14 -15.05 -10.53
CA SER A 138 8.70 -16.18 -11.36
C SER A 138 8.81 -17.53 -10.64
N GLY A 139 9.74 -17.67 -9.69
CA GLY A 139 9.94 -18.89 -8.92
C GLY A 139 8.91 -19.13 -7.82
N ILE A 140 8.13 -18.11 -7.40
CA ILE A 140 7.12 -18.25 -6.34
C ILE A 140 5.89 -19.01 -6.86
N GLY A 141 5.44 -18.68 -8.08
CA GLY A 141 4.23 -19.26 -8.67
C GLY A 141 2.93 -18.90 -7.93
N GLY A 142 1.85 -19.58 -8.32
CA GLY A 142 0.49 -19.31 -7.83
C GLY A 142 -0.07 -17.98 -8.34
N SER A 143 -1.20 -17.57 -7.78
CA SER A 143 -1.96 -16.40 -8.25
C SER A 143 -1.87 -15.22 -7.27
N TRP A 144 -2.15 -14.00 -7.72
CA TRP A 144 -2.21 -12.81 -6.89
C TRP A 144 -3.51 -12.76 -6.08
N THR A 145 -3.54 -13.47 -4.95
CA THR A 145 -4.64 -13.35 -3.98
C THR A 145 -4.56 -12.01 -3.23
N TYR A 146 -5.62 -11.66 -2.51
CA TYR A 146 -5.65 -10.44 -1.70
C TYR A 146 -4.59 -10.46 -0.59
N GLU A 147 -4.39 -11.62 0.04
CA GLU A 147 -3.38 -11.87 1.06
C GLU A 147 -1.96 -11.72 0.47
N ASP A 148 -1.72 -12.30 -0.70
CA ASP A 148 -0.43 -12.20 -1.38
C ASP A 148 -0.13 -10.77 -1.82
N LEU A 149 -1.14 -10.03 -2.29
CA LEU A 149 -1.00 -8.62 -2.63
C LEU A 149 -0.73 -7.76 -1.39
N ASP A 150 -1.38 -8.03 -0.26
CA ASP A 150 -1.11 -7.32 0.99
C ASP A 150 0.34 -7.53 1.45
N HIS A 151 0.82 -8.77 1.47
CA HIS A 151 2.20 -9.08 1.82
C HIS A 151 3.21 -8.51 0.81
N TRP A 152 2.91 -8.62 -0.49
CA TRP A 152 3.74 -8.07 -1.55
C TRP A 152 3.89 -6.56 -1.42
N LEU A 153 2.78 -5.84 -1.25
CA LEU A 153 2.78 -4.39 -1.12
C LEU A 153 3.36 -3.93 0.21
N THR A 154 3.35 -4.75 1.27
CA THR A 154 4.01 -4.43 2.54
C THR A 154 5.53 -4.35 2.39
N ASN A 155 6.14 -5.35 1.75
CA ASN A 155 7.58 -5.37 1.50
C ASN A 155 7.94 -6.35 0.36
N PRO A 156 8.05 -5.87 -0.89
CA PRO A 156 8.33 -6.72 -2.04
C PRO A 156 9.65 -7.48 -1.95
N ALA A 157 10.68 -6.83 -1.40
CA ALA A 157 12.01 -7.42 -1.26
C ALA A 157 12.03 -8.58 -0.25
N SER A 158 11.14 -8.56 0.74
CA SER A 158 10.95 -9.67 1.68
C SER A 158 10.09 -10.78 1.11
N PHE A 159 9.03 -10.43 0.37
CA PHE A 159 8.12 -11.39 -0.25
C PHE A 159 8.81 -12.21 -1.34
N ALA A 160 9.51 -11.54 -2.26
CA ALA A 160 10.32 -12.19 -3.30
C ALA A 160 11.77 -11.70 -3.21
N ARG A 161 12.58 -12.40 -2.41
CA ARG A 161 14.00 -12.05 -2.23
C ARG A 161 14.75 -12.12 -3.56
N GLY A 162 15.25 -10.98 -4.03
CA GLY A 162 15.89 -10.84 -5.34
C GLY A 162 14.95 -10.38 -6.46
N THR A 163 13.75 -9.90 -6.11
CA THR A 163 12.87 -9.21 -7.07
C THR A 163 13.55 -7.99 -7.69
N SER A 164 13.27 -7.75 -8.97
CA SER A 164 13.72 -6.54 -9.67
C SER A 164 12.87 -5.31 -9.36
N MET A 165 11.74 -5.46 -8.65
CA MET A 165 10.90 -4.32 -8.28
C MET A 165 11.53 -3.56 -7.10
N SER A 166 12.13 -2.40 -7.39
CA SER A 166 12.74 -1.51 -6.39
C SER A 166 11.68 -0.62 -5.73
N PHE A 167 10.85 -1.21 -4.87
CA PHE A 167 9.82 -0.50 -4.11
C PHE A 167 9.93 -0.83 -2.61
N ALA A 168 9.86 0.19 -1.75
CA ALA A 168 10.07 0.06 -0.30
C ALA A 168 8.87 -0.56 0.45
N GLY A 169 7.72 -0.62 -0.22
CA GLY A 169 6.45 -1.08 0.34
C GLY A 169 5.60 0.04 0.95
N LEU A 170 4.32 -0.26 1.15
CA LEU A 170 3.29 0.57 1.77
C LEU A 170 3.08 0.14 3.23
N ARG A 171 3.53 0.96 4.18
CA ARG A 171 3.54 0.58 5.60
C ARG A 171 2.18 0.64 6.29
N LYS A 172 1.27 1.47 5.78
CA LYS A 172 -0.05 1.64 6.37
C LYS A 172 -1.02 0.67 5.71
N ASP A 173 -1.73 -0.09 6.54
CA ASP A 173 -2.68 -1.10 6.07
C ASP A 173 -3.77 -0.46 5.22
N ALA A 174 -4.34 0.66 5.68
CA ALA A 174 -5.33 1.42 4.92
C ALA A 174 -4.84 1.80 3.50
N ASP A 175 -3.57 2.23 3.34
CA ASP A 175 -3.03 2.57 2.01
C ASP A 175 -2.92 1.31 1.13
N ARG A 176 -2.53 0.17 1.70
CA ARG A 176 -2.49 -1.11 0.98
C ARG A 176 -3.87 -1.56 0.55
N MET A 177 -4.83 -1.59 1.47
CA MET A 177 -6.20 -2.01 1.17
C MET A 177 -6.84 -1.15 0.08
N ASN A 178 -6.64 0.17 0.17
CA ASN A 178 -7.13 1.09 -0.86
C ASN A 178 -6.52 0.79 -2.23
N VAL A 179 -5.20 0.57 -2.31
CA VAL A 179 -4.54 0.20 -3.57
C VAL A 179 -5.01 -1.15 -4.09
N ILE A 180 -5.16 -2.15 -3.21
CA ILE A 180 -5.66 -3.47 -3.58
C ILE A 180 -7.09 -3.39 -4.13
N ALA A 181 -7.95 -2.61 -3.49
CA ALA A 181 -9.31 -2.37 -3.96
C ALA A 181 -9.33 -1.66 -5.33
N TYR A 182 -8.41 -0.72 -5.56
CA TYR A 182 -8.24 -0.08 -6.87
C TYR A 182 -7.71 -1.06 -7.94
N LEU A 183 -6.78 -1.95 -7.61
CA LEU A 183 -6.35 -3.00 -8.54
C LEU A 183 -7.50 -3.97 -8.87
N ALA A 184 -8.33 -4.30 -7.88
CA ALA A 184 -9.51 -5.13 -8.07
C ALA A 184 -10.55 -4.45 -8.97
N SER A 185 -10.77 -3.14 -8.84
CA SER A 185 -11.68 -2.40 -9.73
C SER A 185 -11.18 -2.29 -11.17
N ASN A 186 -9.88 -2.50 -11.41
CA ASN A 186 -9.26 -2.58 -12.74
C ASN A 186 -9.01 -4.04 -13.16
N THR A 187 -9.76 -4.98 -12.59
CA THR A 187 -9.72 -6.40 -12.94
C THR A 187 -11.14 -6.87 -13.26
N GLU A 188 -11.39 -7.26 -14.51
CA GLU A 188 -12.72 -7.60 -15.02
C GLU A 188 -13.41 -8.73 -14.26
N ASN A 189 -12.63 -9.72 -13.80
CA ASN A 189 -13.11 -10.88 -13.06
C ASN A 189 -12.38 -11.03 -11.73
N ALA A 190 -12.27 -9.94 -10.97
CA ALA A 190 -11.66 -9.97 -9.64
C ALA A 190 -12.40 -10.98 -8.75
N PRO A 191 -11.69 -11.83 -7.99
CA PRO A 191 -12.29 -12.65 -6.94
C PRO A 191 -13.13 -11.79 -5.98
N ALA A 192 -14.14 -12.35 -5.34
CA ALA A 192 -14.84 -11.61 -4.28
C ALA A 192 -13.87 -11.34 -3.12
N PHE A 193 -14.00 -10.18 -2.47
CA PHE A 193 -13.27 -9.92 -1.24
C PHE A 193 -13.58 -10.99 -0.19
N PRO A 194 -12.59 -11.40 0.62
CA PRO A 194 -12.83 -12.33 1.71
C PRO A 194 -13.87 -11.76 2.66
N ALA A 195 -14.76 -12.62 3.17
CA ALA A 195 -15.70 -12.20 4.19
C ALA A 195 -14.92 -11.75 5.45
N PRO A 196 -15.36 -10.70 6.13
CA PRO A 196 -14.85 -10.37 7.46
C PRO A 196 -14.89 -11.59 8.36
N LEU A 197 -13.89 -11.74 9.23
CA LEU A 197 -13.92 -12.76 10.27
C LEU A 197 -15.18 -12.51 11.09
N ALA A 198 -15.99 -13.56 11.27
CA ALA A 198 -17.21 -13.43 12.05
C ALA A 198 -16.83 -12.87 13.42
N ALA A 199 -17.42 -11.73 13.77
CA ALA A 199 -17.33 -11.22 15.13
C ALA A 199 -18.00 -12.28 16.01
N GLU A 200 -17.21 -13.08 16.71
CA GLU A 200 -17.68 -14.03 17.70
C GLU A 200 -18.35 -13.23 18.84
N GLY A 201 -19.64 -12.94 18.67
CA GLY A 201 -20.42 -12.13 19.61
C GLY A 201 -21.61 -11.42 18.97
N GLY A 202 -22.71 -12.15 18.77
CA GLY A 202 -24.03 -11.55 18.61
C GLY A 202 -24.75 -11.92 17.31
N GLU A 203 -25.02 -13.21 17.12
CA GLU A 203 -26.26 -13.58 16.43
C GLU A 203 -27.43 -13.12 17.31
N GLU A 204 -27.96 -11.92 17.09
CA GLU A 204 -29.37 -11.66 17.38
C GLU A 204 -30.16 -12.08 16.15
N GLU A 205 -30.66 -13.30 16.26
CA GLU A 205 -31.71 -13.92 15.45
C GLU A 205 -32.88 -12.95 15.22
N ALA A 206 -32.85 -12.22 14.11
CA ALA A 206 -34.01 -11.50 13.61
C ALA A 206 -34.98 -12.51 12.98
N ALA A 207 -35.79 -13.15 13.82
CA ALA A 207 -37.03 -13.81 13.40
C ALA A 207 -38.22 -12.82 13.54
N PRO A 208 -39.26 -12.97 12.69
CA PRO A 208 -40.01 -11.84 12.14
C PRO A 208 -41.21 -11.41 13.00
N ALA A 209 -41.43 -10.10 13.12
CA ALA A 209 -42.69 -9.56 13.62
C ALA A 209 -43.57 -9.12 12.45
N ALA A 210 -44.62 -9.90 12.21
CA ALA A 210 -45.73 -9.55 11.35
C ALA A 210 -46.67 -8.53 12.05
N GLU A 211 -47.02 -7.50 11.28
CA GLU A 211 -48.33 -6.84 11.12
C GLU A 211 -49.17 -6.45 12.35
N GLY A 212 -49.44 -5.14 12.44
CA GLY A 212 -50.43 -4.53 13.34
C GLY A 212 -50.80 -3.13 12.87
N GLU A 213 -51.69 -3.07 11.89
CA GLU A 213 -52.31 -1.88 11.28
C GLU A 213 -53.07 -1.01 12.31
N ALA A 214 -52.88 0.32 12.25
CA ALA A 214 -53.87 1.30 12.72
C ALA A 214 -53.84 2.55 11.83
N VAL A 215 -54.82 2.59 10.92
CA VAL A 215 -55.17 3.68 10.01
C VAL A 215 -55.80 4.85 10.77
N VAL A 216 -55.36 6.09 10.46
CA VAL A 216 -56.20 7.29 10.50
C VAL A 216 -55.87 8.15 9.28
N GLU A 217 -56.81 8.17 8.33
CA GLU A 217 -56.83 9.03 7.15
C GLU A 217 -57.68 10.29 7.39
N GLY A 218 -57.35 11.34 6.62
CA GLY A 218 -58.08 12.61 6.45
C GLY A 218 -57.08 13.76 6.22
N GLU A 219 -56.42 13.85 5.06
CA GLU A 219 -56.87 14.52 3.81
C GLU A 219 -56.89 16.06 3.98
N ASP A 220 -56.26 16.95 3.19
CA ASP A 220 -55.74 16.98 1.82
C ASP A 220 -54.72 18.14 1.73
N ALA A 221 -53.62 17.97 0.97
CA ALA A 221 -53.04 19.02 0.12
C ALA A 221 -51.75 18.51 -0.55
N ALA A 222 -51.82 18.40 -1.88
CA ALA A 222 -50.82 17.87 -2.78
C ALA A 222 -49.59 18.79 -3.00
N ALA A 223 -48.41 18.14 -3.06
CA ALA A 223 -47.23 18.31 -3.94
C ALA A 223 -46.51 19.69 -4.09
N PRO A 224 -45.25 19.73 -4.56
CA PRO A 224 -44.17 18.74 -4.50
C PRO A 224 -42.84 19.35 -3.96
N ALA A 225 -41.90 18.45 -3.64
CA ALA A 225 -40.50 18.76 -3.44
C ALA A 225 -39.82 19.03 -4.79
N GLU A 226 -39.70 20.30 -5.15
CA GLU A 226 -38.87 20.80 -6.27
C GLU A 226 -38.37 22.19 -5.89
N ASP A 227 -37.46 22.33 -4.91
CA ASP A 227 -36.79 23.63 -4.68
C ASP A 227 -35.52 23.58 -3.82
N LEU A 228 -34.71 22.51 -3.90
CA LEU A 228 -33.37 22.47 -3.28
C LEU A 228 -32.29 21.84 -4.18
N ILE A 229 -32.56 21.71 -5.48
CA ILE A 229 -31.58 21.35 -6.51
C ILE A 229 -31.53 22.45 -7.59
N GLU A 230 -31.56 23.71 -7.16
CA GLU A 230 -31.43 24.87 -8.04
C GLU A 230 -30.57 25.97 -7.37
N ASP A 231 -29.41 25.57 -6.83
CA ASP A 231 -28.32 26.50 -6.44
C ASP A 231 -26.92 25.90 -6.68
N ALA A 232 -26.82 24.60 -7.01
CA ALA A 232 -25.54 23.93 -7.29
C ALA A 232 -25.32 23.58 -8.77
N SER A 233 -26.33 23.76 -9.64
CA SER A 233 -26.21 23.58 -11.11
C SER A 233 -25.87 24.89 -11.83
N ALA A 234 -26.30 26.04 -11.32
CA ALA A 234 -25.97 27.33 -11.93
C ALA A 234 -24.49 27.73 -11.77
N ALA A 235 -23.84 27.29 -10.69
CA ALA A 235 -22.42 27.57 -10.44
C ALA A 235 -21.45 26.67 -11.24
N VAL A 236 -21.92 25.52 -11.74
CA VAL A 236 -21.10 24.61 -12.57
C VAL A 236 -21.22 24.90 -14.06
N GLU A 237 -22.33 25.52 -14.51
CA GLU A 237 -22.44 25.99 -15.90
C GLU A 237 -21.71 27.32 -16.12
N ASP A 238 -21.73 28.25 -15.16
CA ASP A 238 -20.97 29.52 -15.22
C ASP A 238 -19.44 29.30 -15.24
N ALA A 239 -18.96 28.29 -14.50
CA ALA A 239 -17.55 27.91 -14.50
C ALA A 239 -17.11 27.16 -15.76
N ALA A 240 -18.01 26.41 -16.41
CA ALA A 240 -17.72 25.72 -17.66
C ALA A 240 -17.67 26.70 -18.84
N ASP A 241 -18.62 27.66 -18.89
CA ASP A 241 -18.70 28.67 -19.96
C ASP A 241 -17.49 29.62 -19.92
N THR A 242 -17.09 30.06 -18.72
CA THR A 242 -15.89 30.89 -18.52
C THR A 242 -14.60 30.16 -18.94
N VAL A 243 -14.46 28.86 -18.62
CA VAL A 243 -13.28 28.08 -19.02
C VAL A 243 -13.24 27.85 -20.52
N THR A 244 -14.38 27.61 -21.17
CA THR A 244 -14.43 27.48 -22.62
C THR A 244 -14.12 28.79 -23.34
N GLU A 245 -14.66 29.93 -22.88
CA GLU A 245 -14.41 31.24 -23.48
C GLU A 245 -12.92 31.63 -23.36
N THR A 246 -12.31 31.40 -22.19
CA THR A 246 -10.89 31.70 -21.96
C THR A 246 -9.95 30.82 -22.80
N VAL A 247 -10.32 29.55 -23.03
CA VAL A 247 -9.52 28.62 -23.84
C VAL A 247 -9.69 28.91 -25.34
N THR A 248 -10.87 29.33 -25.79
CA THR A 248 -11.07 29.76 -27.17
C THR A 248 -10.39 31.09 -27.48
N ASP A 249 -10.42 32.06 -26.57
CA ASP A 249 -9.75 33.37 -26.75
C ASP A 249 -8.22 33.22 -26.79
N ALA A 250 -7.68 32.33 -25.94
CA ALA A 250 -6.26 31.99 -25.98
C ALA A 250 -5.86 31.23 -27.25
N ALA A 251 -6.75 30.39 -27.80
CA ALA A 251 -6.51 29.69 -29.05
C ALA A 251 -6.61 30.62 -30.26
N ASP A 252 -7.56 31.56 -30.28
CA ASP A 252 -7.74 32.53 -31.36
C ASP A 252 -6.56 33.52 -31.41
N THR A 253 -6.10 34.01 -30.26
CA THR A 253 -4.89 34.85 -30.15
C THR A 253 -3.64 34.11 -30.63
N ALA A 254 -3.52 32.81 -30.33
CA ALA A 254 -2.39 32.00 -30.78
C ALA A 254 -2.42 31.73 -32.29
N VAL A 255 -3.60 31.61 -32.88
CA VAL A 255 -3.76 31.47 -34.34
C VAL A 255 -3.46 32.80 -35.03
N ASP A 256 -3.95 33.93 -34.52
CA ASP A 256 -3.69 35.26 -35.07
C ASP A 256 -2.18 35.58 -35.07
N THR A 257 -1.50 35.36 -33.94
CA THR A 257 -0.03 35.54 -33.86
C THR A 257 0.75 34.61 -34.78
N VAL A 258 0.32 33.36 -34.96
CA VAL A 258 0.97 32.46 -35.92
C VAL A 258 0.72 32.91 -37.36
N THR A 259 -0.45 33.46 -37.67
CA THR A 259 -0.79 33.92 -39.02
C THR A 259 0.02 35.16 -39.38
N GLU A 260 0.15 36.12 -38.46
CA GLU A 260 0.95 37.34 -38.65
C GLU A 260 2.44 37.01 -38.85
N VAL A 261 2.98 36.04 -38.09
CA VAL A 261 4.36 35.58 -38.26
C VAL A 261 4.58 34.87 -39.61
N VAL A 262 3.57 34.17 -40.13
CA VAL A 262 3.66 33.50 -41.43
C VAL A 262 3.55 34.52 -42.58
N GLU A 263 2.74 35.56 -42.43
CA GLU A 263 2.65 36.66 -43.40
C GLU A 263 3.94 37.50 -43.44
N ASP A 264 4.50 37.87 -42.28
CA ASP A 264 5.79 38.59 -42.19
C ASP A 264 6.94 37.76 -42.78
N ALA A 265 6.94 36.44 -42.54
CA ALA A 265 7.91 35.53 -43.14
C ALA A 265 7.73 35.38 -44.66
N ALA A 266 6.51 35.50 -45.18
CA ALA A 266 6.25 35.45 -46.62
C ALA A 266 6.68 36.74 -47.33
N ASP A 267 6.40 37.91 -46.74
CA ASP A 267 6.83 39.22 -47.26
C ASP A 267 8.36 39.36 -47.27
N ALA A 268 9.02 38.88 -46.21
CA ALA A 268 10.48 38.86 -46.13
C ALA A 268 11.14 37.93 -47.18
N VAL A 269 10.45 36.88 -47.60
CA VAL A 269 10.92 35.98 -48.68
C VAL A 269 10.72 36.62 -50.06
N ASP A 270 9.62 37.35 -50.27
CA ASP A 270 9.35 38.08 -51.51
C ASP A 270 10.38 39.21 -51.73
N GLU A 271 10.65 40.02 -50.70
CA GLU A 271 11.64 41.11 -50.73
C GLU A 271 13.09 40.59 -50.96
N ALA A 272 13.40 39.40 -50.44
CA ALA A 272 14.70 38.76 -50.69
C ALA A 272 14.87 38.29 -52.13
N THR A 273 13.78 38.02 -52.86
CA THR A 273 13.81 37.55 -54.26
C THR A 273 13.77 38.68 -55.29
N ASP A 274 13.36 39.89 -54.92
CA ASP A 274 13.32 41.08 -55.80
C ASP A 274 14.67 41.85 -55.86
N THR A 275 15.67 41.45 -55.06
CA THR A 275 16.98 42.13 -55.00
C THR A 275 18.02 41.55 -55.98
N GLU A 276 17.66 40.56 -56.82
CA GLU A 276 18.58 39.89 -57.76
C GLU A 276 18.31 40.17 -59.26
N GLU A 277 17.68 41.30 -59.62
CA GLU A 277 17.58 41.79 -61.01
C GLU A 277 18.35 43.11 -61.28
#